data_AF-A0A241WN26-F1
#
_entry.id   AF-A0A241WN26-F1
#
_cell.length_a   1.000
_cell.length_b   1.000
_cell.length_c   1.000
_cell.angle_alpha   90.00
_cell.angle_beta   90.00
_cell.angle_gamma   90.00
#
_symmetry.space_group_name_H-M   'P 1'
#
loop_
_entity.id
_entity.type
_entity.pdbx_description
1 polymer ?
#
loop_
_entity_poly.entity_id
_entity_poly.type
_entity_poly.pdbx_seq_one_letter_code
_entity_poly.pdbx_strand_id
1 'polypeptide(L)'
;MQYQCPKCQSRKILPVASSNAPAVRPVVPKSLVFLIPAIFILLLLVIISIAMWIFGNGAGQTLQIATVVIFLVCLIAGVFFWRDLPDFKISMQSFMNANKNWKCRDCNHEWHTQ
;
A
#
# COMPACT_ATOMS: atom_id res chain seq x y z
N MET A 1 15.78 16.67 -6.58
CA MET A 1 15.05 16.86 -5.31
C MET A 1 15.87 16.22 -4.21
N GLN A 2 16.42 17.01 -3.27
CA GLN A 2 17.32 16.49 -2.25
C GLN A 2 16.49 16.08 -1.03
N TYR A 3 16.25 14.78 -0.87
CA TYR A 3 15.51 14.18 0.25
C TYR A 3 16.37 14.09 1.52
N GLN A 4 17.23 15.08 1.74
CA GLN A 4 18.11 15.18 2.89
C GLN A 4 17.97 16.57 3.43
N CYS A 5 17.88 16.68 4.75
CA CYS A 5 17.80 17.98 5.38
C CYS A 5 19.11 18.77 5.13
N PRO A 6 19.03 20.04 4.71
CA PRO A 6 20.22 20.84 4.43
C PRO A 6 21.12 21.05 5.66
N LYS A 7 20.53 21.03 6.87
CA LYS A 7 21.24 21.29 8.13
C LYS A 7 21.84 20.04 8.77
N CYS A 8 21.06 18.96 8.87
CA CYS A 8 21.45 17.73 9.57
C CYS A 8 21.97 16.62 8.62
N GLN A 9 21.83 16.80 7.29
CA GLN A 9 22.05 15.77 6.25
C GLN A 9 21.28 14.45 6.49
N SER A 10 20.36 14.43 7.46
CA SER A 10 19.54 13.26 7.78
C SER A 10 18.44 13.05 6.74
N ARG A 11 18.13 11.77 6.50
CA ARG A 11 17.03 11.31 5.65
C ARG A 11 15.70 11.20 6.40
N LYS A 12 15.71 11.38 7.74
CA LYS A 12 14.49 11.33 8.56
C LYS A 12 13.74 12.65 8.45
N ILE A 13 13.04 12.83 7.34
CA ILE A 13 12.27 14.03 7.03
C ILE A 13 10.77 13.72 7.12
N LEU A 14 9.98 14.66 7.62
CA LEU A 14 8.53 14.57 7.67
C LEU A 14 7.93 15.75 6.89
N PRO A 15 6.91 15.52 6.03
CA PRO A 15 6.15 16.63 5.48
C PRO A 15 5.38 17.30 6.61
N VAL A 16 5.53 18.61 6.77
CA VAL A 16 4.70 19.38 7.71
C VAL A 16 3.50 19.91 6.95
N ALA A 17 2.31 19.70 7.51
CA ALA A 17 1.08 20.25 6.95
C ALA A 17 1.24 21.77 6.91
N SER A 18 1.22 22.34 5.70
CA SER A 18 1.13 23.79 5.55
C SER A 18 -0.11 24.26 6.30
N SER A 19 0.05 25.18 7.25
CA SER A 19 -0.99 25.70 8.14
C SER A 19 -2.21 26.29 7.41
N ASN A 20 -2.13 26.44 6.08
CA ASN A 20 -3.12 27.05 5.20
C ASN A 20 -3.66 26.14 4.08
N ALA A 21 -3.30 24.85 4.03
CA ALA A 21 -3.84 23.92 3.04
C ALA A 21 -4.31 22.62 3.72
N PRO A 22 -5.52 22.11 3.41
CA PRO A 22 -5.97 20.84 3.96
C PRO A 22 -4.94 19.77 3.58
N ALA A 23 -4.46 19.02 4.58
CA ALA A 23 -3.55 17.91 4.34
C ALA A 23 -4.19 16.98 3.31
N VAL A 24 -3.67 16.98 2.07
CA VAL A 24 -4.16 16.15 0.97
C VAL A 24 -3.82 14.71 1.30
N ARG A 25 -4.61 14.08 2.16
CA ARG A 25 -4.38 12.67 2.49
C ARG A 25 -4.54 11.87 1.21
N PRO A 26 -3.55 11.05 0.82
CA PRO A 26 -3.68 10.18 -0.34
C PRO A 26 -4.96 9.36 -0.18
N VAL A 27 -5.78 9.33 -1.22
CA VAL A 27 -7.01 8.54 -1.19
C VAL A 27 -6.59 7.09 -1.31
N VAL A 28 -6.67 6.33 -0.21
CA VAL A 28 -6.44 4.89 -0.26
C VAL A 28 -7.66 4.26 -0.93
N PRO A 29 -7.53 3.66 -2.13
CA PRO A 29 -8.66 3.08 -2.81
C PRO A 29 -9.21 1.92 -1.98
N LYS A 30 -10.54 1.85 -1.83
CA LYS A 30 -11.22 0.81 -1.03
C LYS A 30 -10.86 -0.59 -1.53
N SER A 31 -10.65 -0.76 -2.84
CA SER A 31 -10.21 -2.00 -3.47
C SER A 31 -8.86 -2.49 -2.90
N LEU A 32 -7.89 -1.59 -2.65
CA LEU A 32 -6.58 -1.97 -2.08
C LEU A 32 -6.69 -2.47 -0.63
N VAL A 33 -7.61 -1.90 0.16
CA VAL A 33 -7.86 -2.34 1.55
C VAL A 33 -8.41 -3.77 1.59
N PHE A 34 -9.19 -4.18 0.60
CA PHE A 34 -9.71 -5.55 0.49
C PHE A 34 -8.73 -6.50 -0.23
N LEU A 35 -8.01 -6.01 -1.24
CA LEU A 35 -7.13 -6.82 -2.07
C LEU A 35 -5.95 -7.38 -1.27
N ILE A 36 -5.30 -6.55 -0.44
CA ILE A 36 -4.14 -6.96 0.35
C ILE A 36 -4.47 -8.15 1.26
N PRO A 37 -5.44 -8.08 2.18
CA PRO A 37 -5.77 -9.21 3.04
C PRO A 37 -6.28 -10.42 2.25
N ALA A 38 -7.03 -10.22 1.17
CA ALA A 38 -7.48 -11.32 0.31
C ALA A 38 -6.30 -12.09 -0.32
N ILE A 39 -5.27 -11.38 -0.80
CA ILE A 39 -4.05 -12.00 -1.32
C ILE A 39 -3.32 -12.80 -0.24
N PHE A 40 -3.22 -12.27 0.99
CA PHE A 40 -2.59 -12.99 2.10
C PHE A 40 -3.33 -14.29 2.44
N ILE A 41 -4.66 -14.25 2.49
CA ILE A 41 -5.49 -15.43 2.74
C ILE A 41 -5.33 -16.46 1.61
N LEU A 42 -5.32 -15.99 0.35
CA LEU A 42 -5.09 -16.85 -0.80
C LEU A 42 -3.74 -17.54 -0.75
N LEU A 43 -2.68 -16.78 -0.44
CA LEU A 43 -1.32 -17.28 -0.34
C LEU A 43 -1.22 -18.34 0.77
N LEU A 44 -1.84 -18.08 1.93
CA LEU A 44 -1.95 -19.04 3.02
C LEU A 44 -2.68 -20.33 2.60
N LEU A 45 -3.81 -20.22 1.90
CA LEU A 45 -4.56 -21.38 1.41
C LEU A 45 -3.77 -22.21 0.41
N VAL A 46 -3.02 -21.55 -0.49
CA VAL A 46 -2.14 -22.22 -1.44
C VAL A 46 -1.02 -22.97 -0.70
N ILE A 47 -0.39 -22.36 0.32
CA ILE A 47 0.63 -23.03 1.13
C ILE A 47 0.05 -24.27 1.83
N ILE A 48 -1.13 -24.16 2.44
CA ILE A 48 -1.80 -25.29 3.09
C ILE A 48 -2.13 -26.39 2.07
N SER A 49 -2.61 -26.01 0.88
CA SER A 49 -2.90 -26.96 -0.19
C SER A 49 -1.65 -27.72 -0.64
N ILE A 50 -0.51 -27.04 -0.76
CA ILE A 50 0.78 -27.65 -1.12
C ILE A 50 1.25 -28.58 0.00
N ALA A 51 1.18 -28.15 1.27
CA ALA A 51 1.56 -28.96 2.41
C ALA A 51 0.72 -30.25 2.52
N MET A 52 -0.60 -30.16 2.30
CA MET A 52 -1.52 -31.30 2.29
C MET A 52 -1.23 -32.28 1.14
N TRP A 53 -0.71 -31.78 0.02
CA TRP A 53 -0.25 -32.61 -1.10
C TRP A 53 1.06 -33.34 -0.80
N ILE A 54 1.97 -32.71 -0.05
CA ILE A 54 3.29 -33.28 0.29
C ILE A 54 3.18 -34.27 1.46
N PHE A 55 2.39 -33.95 2.49
CA PHE A 55 2.32 -34.73 3.74
C PHE A 55 1.07 -35.59 3.89
N GLY A 56 0.09 -35.46 2.99
CA GLY A 56 -1.20 -36.16 3.06
C GLY A 56 -1.63 -36.73 1.72
N ASN A 57 -2.82 -37.34 1.71
CA ASN A 57 -3.40 -37.96 0.50
C ASN A 57 -4.15 -36.92 -0.37
N GLY A 58 -3.53 -35.75 -0.57
CA GLY A 58 -4.10 -34.62 -1.30
C GLY A 58 -4.91 -33.62 -0.45
N ALA A 59 -5.23 -32.48 -1.05
CA ALA A 59 -6.03 -31.44 -0.40
C ALA A 59 -7.52 -31.84 -0.40
N GLY A 60 -8.17 -31.78 0.77
CA GLY A 60 -9.60 -32.10 0.89
C GLY A 60 -10.48 -31.21 0.01
N GLN A 61 -11.59 -31.77 -0.49
CA GLN A 61 -12.50 -31.10 -1.43
C GLN A 61 -12.97 -29.72 -0.94
N THR A 62 -13.26 -29.58 0.36
CA THR A 62 -13.64 -28.30 0.99
C THR A 62 -12.55 -27.23 0.88
N LEU A 63 -11.28 -27.60 1.07
CA LEU A 63 -10.12 -26.70 0.96
C LEU A 63 -9.90 -26.25 -0.49
N GLN A 64 -10.05 -27.15 -1.45
CA GLN A 64 -9.93 -26.82 -2.87
C GLN A 64 -11.03 -25.85 -3.32
N ILE A 65 -12.29 -26.11 -2.95
CA ILE A 65 -13.41 -25.23 -3.28
C ILE A 65 -13.20 -23.83 -2.67
N ALA A 66 -12.81 -23.76 -1.39
CA ALA A 66 -12.53 -22.48 -0.72
C ALA A 66 -11.40 -21.70 -1.42
N THR A 67 -10.35 -22.39 -1.85
CA THR A 67 -9.22 -21.78 -2.57
C THR A 67 -9.65 -21.22 -3.93
N VAL A 68 -10.47 -21.96 -4.69
CA VAL A 68 -11.00 -21.48 -5.99
C VAL A 68 -11.90 -20.26 -5.80
N VAL A 69 -12.80 -20.26 -4.82
CA VAL A 69 -13.68 -19.12 -4.54
C VAL A 69 -12.85 -17.87 -4.18
N ILE A 70 -11.87 -18.01 -3.29
CA ILE A 70 -11.02 -16.89 -2.87
C ILE A 70 -10.14 -16.41 -4.03
N PHE A 71 -9.67 -17.32 -4.90
CA PHE A 71 -8.97 -16.95 -6.13
C PHE A 71 -9.82 -16.10 -7.08
N LEU A 72 -11.09 -16.45 -7.29
CA LEU A 72 -12.00 -15.64 -8.09
C LEU A 72 -12.25 -14.25 -7.47
N VAL A 73 -12.41 -14.17 -6.15
CA VAL A 73 -12.54 -12.89 -5.43
C VAL A 73 -11.28 -12.04 -5.61
N CYS A 74 -10.08 -12.64 -5.52
CA CYS A 74 -8.81 -11.94 -5.76
C CYS A 74 -8.70 -11.42 -7.19
N LEU A 75 -9.14 -12.18 -8.20
CA LEU A 75 -9.14 -11.72 -9.59
C LEU A 75 -10.06 -10.50 -9.79
N ILE A 76 -11.29 -10.56 -9.26
CA ILE A 76 -12.25 -9.46 -9.37
C ILE A 76 -11.72 -8.21 -8.65
N ALA A 77 -11.22 -8.37 -7.43
CA ALA A 77 -10.62 -7.29 -6.67
C ALA A 77 -9.37 -6.71 -7.37
N GLY A 78 -8.57 -7.57 -8.03
CA GLY A 78 -7.40 -7.16 -8.79
C GLY A 78 -7.76 -6.32 -10.01
N VAL A 79 -8.83 -6.68 -10.72
CA VAL A 79 -9.34 -5.89 -11.86
C VAL A 79 -9.86 -4.53 -11.39
N PHE A 80 -10.59 -4.46 -10.28
CA PHE A 80 -11.01 -3.18 -9.70
C PHE A 80 -9.82 -2.33 -9.27
N PHE A 81 -8.83 -2.94 -8.62
CA PHE A 81 -7.60 -2.24 -8.24
C PHE A 81 -6.83 -1.71 -9.45
N TRP A 82 -6.77 -2.46 -10.56
CA TRP A 82 -6.14 -1.99 -11.80
C TRP A 82 -6.82 -0.70 -12.31
N ARG A 83 -8.15 -0.63 -12.22
CA ARG A 83 -8.91 0.57 -12.59
C ARG A 83 -8.68 1.75 -11.64
N ASP A 84 -8.49 1.50 -10.34
CA ASP A 84 -8.30 2.53 -9.31
C ASP A 84 -6.84 3.01 -9.20
N LEU A 85 -5.90 2.26 -9.78
CA LEU A 85 -4.46 2.54 -9.80
C LEU A 85 -4.07 3.94 -10.35
N PRO A 86 -4.63 4.44 -11.47
CA PRO A 86 -4.34 5.78 -11.97
C PRO A 86 -4.73 6.88 -10.97
N ASP A 87 -5.92 6.79 -10.35
CA ASP A 87 -6.38 7.78 -9.37
C ASP A 87 -5.51 7.78 -8.12
N PHE A 88 -5.10 6.59 -7.65
CA PHE A 88 -4.14 6.48 -6.55
C PHE A 88 -2.82 7.18 -6.88
N LYS A 89 -2.27 6.97 -8.09
CA LYS A 89 -1.03 7.60 -8.53
C LYS A 89 -1.16 9.13 -8.59
N ILE A 90 -2.26 9.65 -9.12
CA ILE A 90 -2.53 11.10 -9.19
C ILE A 90 -2.67 11.69 -7.78
N SER A 91 -3.38 11.02 -6.88
CA SER A 91 -3.54 11.49 -5.50
C SER A 91 -2.20 11.54 -4.74
N MET A 92 -1.30 10.58 -4.96
CA MET A 92 0.05 10.56 -4.40
C MET A 92 0.94 11.65 -4.98
N GLN A 93 0.89 11.86 -6.30
CA GLN A 93 1.62 12.95 -6.95
C GLN A 93 1.13 14.32 -6.48
N SER A 94 -0.19 14.49 -6.32
CA SER A 94 -0.81 15.68 -5.73
C SER A 94 -0.32 15.93 -4.30
N PHE A 95 -0.27 14.89 -3.45
CA PHE A 95 0.26 15.01 -2.09
C PHE A 95 1.73 15.44 -2.05
N MET A 96 2.57 14.81 -2.88
CA MET A 96 3.99 15.15 -2.99
C MET A 96 4.21 16.58 -3.49
N ASN A 97 3.39 17.04 -4.43
CA ASN A 97 3.48 18.41 -4.96
C ASN A 97 2.89 19.46 -4.01
N ALA A 98 1.87 19.11 -3.22
CA ALA A 98 1.23 20.01 -2.26
C ALA A 98 2.07 20.20 -0.98
N ASN A 99 2.81 19.18 -0.56
CA ASN A 99 3.69 19.27 0.62
C ASN A 99 5.11 19.68 0.24
N LYS A 100 5.29 21.00 0.09
CA LYS A 100 6.61 21.63 -0.12
C LYS A 100 7.35 21.96 1.17
N ASN A 101 6.69 21.85 2.32
CA ASN A 101 7.27 22.08 3.63
C ASN A 101 7.72 20.77 4.27
N TRP A 102 8.98 20.71 4.67
CA TRP A 102 9.61 19.53 5.25
C TRP A 102 10.26 19.85 6.60
N LYS A 103 10.26 18.89 7.52
CA LYS A 103 10.89 18.98 8.84
C LYS A 103 11.85 17.82 9.09
N CYS A 104 13.09 18.09 9.52
CA CYS A 104 14.05 17.05 9.95
C CYS A 104 13.65 16.56 11.35
N ARG A 105 13.48 15.25 11.53
CA ARG A 105 13.17 14.66 12.84
C ARG A 105 14.33 14.80 13.82
N ASP A 106 15.57 14.74 13.33
CA ASP A 106 16.76 14.75 14.20
C ASP A 106 17.13 16.17 14.66
N CYS A 107 16.93 17.21 13.84
CA CYS A 107 17.30 18.60 14.19
C CYS A 107 16.13 19.59 14.26
N ASN A 108 14.89 19.11 14.10
CA ASN A 108 13.65 19.92 14.06
C ASN A 108 13.67 21.10 13.07
N HIS A 109 14.60 21.13 12.14
CA HIS A 109 14.71 22.19 11.15
C HIS A 109 13.63 22.03 10.09
N GLU A 110 12.91 23.12 9.81
CA GLU A 110 11.87 23.20 8.79
C GLU A 110 12.43 23.96 7.57
N TRP A 111 12.22 23.43 6.38
CA TRP A 111 12.59 24.09 5.12
C TRP A 111 11.52 23.89 4.06
N HIS A 112 11.42 24.84 3.14
CA HIS A 112 10.51 24.81 2.01
C HIS A 112 11.29 24.50 0.73
N THR A 113 10.91 23.46 -0.01
CA THR A 113 11.43 23.19 -1.36
C THR A 113 10.50 23.83 -2.38
N GLN A 114 10.98 24.85 -3.11
CA GLN A 114 10.22 25.49 -4.19
C GLN A 114 9.87 24.53 -5.32
#